data_AF-A0A8T1XKV0-F1
#
_entry.id   AF-A0A8T1XKV0-F1
#
_cell.length_a   1.000
_cell.length_b   1.000
_cell.length_c   1.000
_cell.angle_alpha   90.00
_cell.angle_beta   90.00
_cell.angle_gamma   90.00
#
_symmetry.space_group_name_H-M   'P 1'
#
loop_
_entity.id
_entity.type
_entity.pdbx_description
1 polymer ?
#
loop_
_entity_poly.entity_id
_entity_poly.type
_entity_poly.pdbx_seq_one_letter_code
_entity_poly.pdbx_strand_id
1 'polypeptide(L)'
;MPFNYPHAGFGFGREHQRSYIMLHQELVRGFLESAKKMVKDVGGEIHVTHKTETKRLRHYTNKQKILLVGEGDFSFSLSLARAFGSATNLTPTSLDTKGEIERKFKNGKANVEELERLGCSVVYGVNVHSMTTKPSVGGSAIYDRVIFNFPHAGRHQELVRGFMKSARVLVKDEDKGGEIHVIHKTEYPFSEWKLKTLGEKEGLDLIREIEFCLNHYPGYSNKRGSGGYSDSSFPVGKSSTFIFTKQFFY
;
A
#
# COMPACT_ATOMS: atom_id res chain seq x y z
N MET A 1 -5.58 -24.52 -17.12
CA MET A 1 -5.05 -25.36 -16.03
C MET A 1 -3.84 -24.65 -15.41
N PRO A 2 -3.77 -24.46 -14.08
CA PRO A 2 -2.58 -23.89 -13.47
C PRO A 2 -1.46 -24.93 -13.49
N PHE A 3 -0.36 -24.61 -14.18
CA PHE A 3 0.84 -25.44 -14.22
C PHE A 3 1.65 -25.14 -12.96
N ASN A 4 1.55 -26.02 -11.96
CA ASN A 4 2.22 -25.84 -10.67
C ASN A 4 3.65 -26.37 -10.79
N TYR A 5 4.61 -25.46 -11.03
CA TYR A 5 6.07 -25.64 -11.06
C TYR A 5 6.62 -26.84 -11.86
N PRO A 6 7.28 -26.60 -13.00
CA PRO A 6 8.16 -27.60 -13.55
C PRO A 6 9.45 -27.58 -12.70
N HIS A 7 9.60 -28.52 -11.78
CA HIS A 7 10.91 -28.84 -11.23
C HIS A 7 11.61 -29.77 -12.23
N ALA A 8 12.89 -29.54 -12.51
CA ALA A 8 13.64 -30.38 -13.44
C ALA A 8 13.69 -31.86 -13.02
N GLY A 9 13.32 -32.21 -11.77
CA GLY A 9 13.17 -33.60 -11.33
C GLY A 9 14.48 -34.39 -11.23
N PHE A 10 15.61 -33.80 -11.61
CA PHE A 10 16.92 -34.45 -11.59
C PHE A 10 17.73 -33.99 -10.37
N GLY A 11 17.82 -34.84 -9.34
CA GLY A 11 18.99 -34.92 -8.44
C GLY A 11 18.96 -34.23 -7.07
N PHE A 12 19.68 -34.84 -6.12
CA PHE A 12 19.94 -34.45 -4.73
C PHE A 12 20.88 -33.22 -4.60
N GLY A 13 20.64 -32.14 -5.34
CA GLY A 13 21.44 -30.91 -5.32
C GLY A 13 20.73 -29.73 -4.65
N ARG A 14 21.47 -28.81 -4.02
CA ARG A 14 20.89 -27.57 -3.45
C ARG A 14 20.57 -26.58 -4.59
N GLU A 15 19.38 -25.98 -4.59
CA GLU A 15 18.81 -25.14 -5.67
C GLU A 15 19.68 -23.95 -6.14
N HIS A 16 20.67 -23.51 -5.35
CA HIS A 16 21.55 -22.37 -5.66
C HIS A 16 22.75 -22.72 -6.54
N GLN A 17 22.93 -23.99 -6.92
CA GLN A 17 23.99 -24.37 -7.86
C GLN A 17 23.72 -23.83 -9.27
N ARG A 18 24.75 -23.23 -9.89
CA ARG A 18 24.68 -22.59 -11.22
C ARG A 18 24.07 -23.50 -12.30
N SER A 19 24.35 -24.79 -12.25
CA SER A 19 23.80 -25.82 -13.14
C SER A 19 22.28 -25.98 -13.02
N TYR A 20 21.73 -25.95 -11.79
CA TYR A 20 20.29 -26.05 -11.54
C TYR A 20 19.54 -24.78 -11.97
N ILE A 21 20.18 -23.62 -11.85
CA ILE A 21 19.62 -22.34 -12.32
C ILE A 21 19.49 -22.36 -13.83
N MET A 22 20.52 -22.83 -14.56
CA MET A 22 20.45 -22.95 -16.03
C MET A 22 19.37 -23.94 -16.47
N LEU A 23 19.26 -25.10 -15.81
CA LEU A 23 18.19 -26.08 -16.07
C LEU A 23 16.79 -25.50 -15.83
N HIS A 24 16.59 -24.72 -14.75
CA HIS A 24 15.32 -24.04 -14.52
C HIS A 24 15.04 -22.95 -15.56
N GLN A 25 16.06 -22.21 -16.00
CA GLN A 25 15.91 -21.20 -17.06
C GLN A 25 15.50 -21.86 -18.39
N GLU A 26 16.12 -22.97 -18.78
CA GLU A 26 15.75 -23.73 -19.98
C GLU A 26 14.32 -24.26 -19.90
N LEU A 27 13.92 -24.77 -18.75
CA LEU A 27 12.58 -25.31 -18.50
C LEU A 27 11.51 -24.22 -18.57
N VAL A 28 11.75 -23.05 -17.95
CA VAL A 28 10.88 -21.88 -18.04
C VAL A 28 10.83 -21.35 -19.49
N ARG A 29 11.96 -21.34 -20.19
CA ARG A 29 12.02 -20.92 -21.60
C ARG A 29 11.17 -21.84 -22.49
N GLY A 30 11.32 -23.17 -22.33
CA GLY A 30 10.52 -24.15 -23.06
C GLY A 30 9.03 -24.05 -22.75
N PHE A 31 8.67 -23.79 -21.49
CA PHE A 31 7.30 -23.50 -21.10
C PHE A 31 6.76 -22.25 -21.81
N LEU A 32 7.49 -21.13 -21.80
CA LEU A 32 7.07 -19.88 -22.44
C LEU A 32 6.96 -20.01 -23.97
N GLU A 33 7.89 -20.72 -24.62
CA GLU A 33 7.84 -21.00 -26.06
C GLU A 33 6.60 -21.84 -26.43
N SER A 34 6.25 -22.81 -25.59
CA SER A 34 5.06 -23.65 -25.78
C SER A 34 3.78 -22.88 -25.51
N ALA A 35 3.74 -22.12 -24.41
CA ALA A 35 2.59 -21.29 -24.03
C ALA A 35 2.29 -20.21 -25.07
N LYS A 36 3.32 -19.60 -25.67
CA LYS A 36 3.16 -18.62 -26.76
C LYS A 36 2.37 -19.17 -27.95
N LYS A 37 2.50 -20.46 -28.26
CA LYS A 37 1.76 -21.12 -29.37
C LYS A 37 0.29 -21.41 -29.03
N MET A 38 -0.08 -21.37 -27.75
CA MET A 38 -1.41 -21.72 -27.25
C MET A 38 -2.26 -20.50 -26.89
N VAL A 39 -1.66 -19.31 -26.91
CA VAL A 39 -2.30 -18.05 -26.51
C VAL A 39 -2.67 -17.27 -27.78
N LYS A 40 -3.82 -16.58 -27.77
CA LYS A 40 -4.30 -15.80 -28.92
C LYS A 40 -3.28 -14.71 -29.30
N ASP A 41 -3.10 -14.47 -30.61
CA ASP A 41 -2.13 -13.50 -31.14
C ASP A 41 -2.32 -12.07 -30.61
N VAL A 42 -3.55 -11.69 -30.24
CA VAL A 42 -3.88 -10.38 -29.67
C VAL A 42 -4.66 -10.54 -28.36
N GLY A 43 -4.14 -9.93 -27.29
CA GLY A 43 -4.81 -9.84 -25.98
C GLY A 43 -4.72 -11.09 -25.09
N GLY A 44 -3.91 -12.09 -25.48
CA GLY A 44 -3.69 -13.26 -24.64
C GLY A 44 -2.56 -13.07 -23.64
N GLU A 45 -2.76 -13.53 -22.39
CA GLU A 45 -1.82 -13.33 -21.29
C GLU A 45 -1.30 -14.66 -20.72
N ILE A 46 0.00 -14.73 -20.41
CA ILE A 46 0.64 -15.85 -19.73
C ILE A 46 0.99 -15.41 -18.31
N HIS A 47 0.37 -16.04 -17.31
CA HIS A 47 0.65 -15.79 -15.90
C HIS A 47 1.57 -16.86 -15.33
N VAL A 48 2.80 -16.48 -15.01
CA VAL A 48 3.73 -17.31 -14.24
C VAL A 48 3.77 -16.77 -12.82
N THR A 49 3.39 -17.57 -11.84
CA THR A 49 3.43 -17.17 -10.42
C THR A 49 4.41 -18.05 -9.65
N HIS A 50 5.23 -17.42 -8.82
CA HIS A 50 5.95 -18.12 -7.78
C HIS A 50 5.06 -18.14 -6.53
N LYS A 51 4.94 -19.27 -5.82
CA LYS A 51 4.46 -19.31 -4.43
C LYS A 51 5.44 -18.47 -3.60
N THR A 52 5.16 -17.17 -3.50
CA THR A 52 5.82 -16.30 -2.54
C THR A 52 5.22 -16.58 -1.17
N GLU A 53 6.10 -16.83 -0.19
CA GLU A 53 5.71 -16.91 1.20
C GLU A 53 4.92 -15.65 1.61
N THR A 54 3.90 -15.84 2.45
CA THR A 54 3.10 -14.71 2.94
C THR A 54 3.89 -13.99 4.02
N LYS A 55 4.43 -12.82 3.69
CA LYS A 55 5.10 -11.94 4.65
C LYS A 55 4.09 -10.94 5.18
N ARG A 56 4.19 -10.63 6.47
CA ARG A 56 3.20 -9.85 7.21
C ARG A 56 3.88 -8.83 8.13
N LEU A 57 3.32 -7.62 8.17
CA LEU A 57 3.59 -6.64 9.21
C LEU A 57 2.25 -6.22 9.81
N ARG A 58 1.99 -6.64 11.05
CA ARG A 58 0.69 -6.48 11.72
C ARG A 58 -0.45 -7.05 10.87
N HIS A 59 -1.43 -6.26 10.50
CA HIS A 59 -2.57 -6.66 9.67
C HIS A 59 -2.35 -6.47 8.16
N TYR A 60 -1.16 -6.04 7.73
CA TYR A 60 -0.80 -5.89 6.32
C TYR A 60 0.07 -7.04 5.81
N THR A 61 -0.11 -7.45 4.56
CA THR A 61 0.64 -8.55 3.94
C THR A 61 1.11 -8.22 2.53
N ASN A 62 2.16 -8.91 2.07
CA ASN A 62 2.68 -8.79 0.71
C ASN A 62 1.72 -9.28 -0.40
N LYS A 63 0.56 -9.84 -0.04
CA LYS A 63 -0.48 -10.29 -0.97
C LYS A 63 -1.58 -9.25 -1.23
N GLN A 64 -1.60 -8.18 -0.45
CA GLN A 64 -2.57 -7.09 -0.59
C GLN A 64 -2.00 -6.02 -1.50
N LYS A 65 -2.81 -5.46 -2.41
CA LYS A 65 -2.49 -4.22 -3.10
C LYS A 65 -2.85 -3.04 -2.20
N ILE A 66 -1.87 -2.20 -1.87
CA ILE A 66 -1.99 -1.18 -0.82
C ILE A 66 -1.71 0.21 -1.39
N LEU A 67 -2.68 1.12 -1.26
CA LEU A 67 -2.52 2.55 -1.53
C LEU A 67 -2.21 3.27 -0.21
N LEU A 68 -1.12 4.05 -0.16
CA LEU A 68 -0.79 4.89 0.98
C LEU A 68 -0.93 6.36 0.59
N VAL A 69 -1.79 7.08 1.30
CA VAL A 69 -2.20 8.44 0.94
C VAL A 69 -1.61 9.44 1.92
N GLY A 70 -1.01 10.50 1.39
CA GLY A 70 -0.49 11.62 2.19
C GLY A 70 0.77 11.27 2.99
N GLU A 71 1.64 10.42 2.42
CA GLU A 71 2.94 10.13 3.02
C GLU A 71 3.78 11.42 3.13
N GLY A 72 4.39 11.62 4.30
CA GLY A 72 5.37 12.68 4.51
C GLY A 72 6.73 12.28 3.95
N ASP A 73 7.59 11.73 4.80
CA ASP A 73 8.92 11.25 4.39
C ASP A 73 8.92 9.83 3.81
N PHE A 74 7.75 9.23 3.55
CA PHE A 74 7.56 7.86 3.05
C PHE A 74 8.06 6.71 3.96
N SER A 75 8.42 7.01 5.21
CA SER A 75 8.99 6.01 6.11
C SER A 75 8.01 4.90 6.51
N PHE A 76 6.69 5.16 6.52
CA PHE A 76 5.69 4.12 6.79
C PHE A 76 5.60 3.11 5.65
N SER A 77 5.49 3.61 4.42
CA SER A 77 5.54 2.78 3.20
C SER A 77 6.81 1.93 3.15
N LEU A 78 7.96 2.53 3.49
CA LEU A 78 9.23 1.82 3.49
C LEU A 78 9.30 0.72 4.57
N SER A 79 8.70 0.96 5.75
CA SER A 79 8.60 -0.07 6.80
C SER A 79 7.83 -1.30 6.32
N LEU A 80 6.70 -1.09 5.62
CA LEU A 80 5.95 -2.19 4.98
C LEU A 80 6.76 -2.89 3.90
N ALA A 81 7.39 -2.12 2.99
CA ALA A 81 8.17 -2.67 1.90
C ALA A 81 9.32 -3.56 2.39
N ARG A 82 10.04 -3.12 3.43
CA ARG A 82 11.13 -3.89 4.05
C ARG A 82 10.61 -5.18 4.71
N ALA A 83 9.48 -5.12 5.42
CA ALA A 83 8.86 -6.31 6.01
C ALA A 83 8.37 -7.31 4.95
N PHE A 84 7.88 -6.81 3.81
CA PHE A 84 7.48 -7.64 2.66
C PHE A 84 8.67 -8.12 1.82
N GLY A 85 9.83 -7.48 1.97
CA GLY A 85 11.00 -7.68 1.10
C GLY A 85 10.77 -7.25 -0.35
N SER A 86 9.74 -6.46 -0.61
CA SER A 86 9.34 -5.92 -1.91
C SER A 86 8.35 -4.77 -1.69
N ALA A 87 8.32 -3.82 -2.61
CA ALA A 87 7.34 -2.75 -2.66
C ALA A 87 6.35 -2.88 -3.83
N THR A 88 6.45 -3.91 -4.68
CA THR A 88 5.67 -4.03 -5.93
C THR A 88 4.15 -4.00 -5.75
N ASN A 89 3.66 -4.29 -4.55
CA ASN A 89 2.25 -4.25 -4.19
C ASN A 89 1.81 -2.93 -3.52
N LEU A 90 2.72 -1.95 -3.41
CA LEU A 90 2.49 -0.66 -2.76
C LEU A 90 2.38 0.46 -3.81
N THR A 91 1.43 1.36 -3.59
CA THR A 91 1.34 2.66 -4.26
C THR A 91 1.48 3.76 -3.21
N PRO A 92 2.70 4.16 -2.82
CA PRO A 92 2.91 5.26 -1.89
C PRO A 92 2.69 6.61 -2.58
N THR A 93 1.93 7.50 -1.94
CA THR A 93 1.56 8.80 -2.53
C THR A 93 1.70 9.96 -1.56
N SER A 94 2.05 11.13 -2.10
CA SER A 94 2.09 12.38 -1.33
C SER A 94 1.43 13.52 -2.10
N LEU A 95 0.93 14.52 -1.35
CA LEU A 95 0.46 15.78 -1.93
C LEU A 95 1.62 16.62 -2.45
N ASP A 96 2.79 16.53 -1.81
CA ASP A 96 3.96 17.29 -2.15
C ASP A 96 4.58 16.81 -3.47
N THR A 97 5.24 17.74 -4.17
CA THR A 97 6.08 17.42 -5.33
C THR A 97 7.39 16.75 -4.90
N LYS A 98 8.08 16.08 -5.83
CA LYS A 98 9.40 15.48 -5.55
C LYS A 98 10.38 16.47 -4.92
N GLY A 99 10.51 17.67 -5.49
CA GLY A 99 11.42 18.71 -4.97
C GLY A 99 11.00 19.22 -3.58
N GLU A 100 9.70 19.27 -3.29
CA GLU A 100 9.23 19.61 -1.95
C GLU A 100 9.55 18.52 -0.93
N ILE A 101 9.39 17.24 -1.28
CA ILE A 101 9.76 16.13 -0.41
C ILE A 101 11.25 16.20 -0.04
N GLU A 102 12.12 16.37 -1.05
CA GLU A 102 13.58 16.46 -0.86
C GLU A 102 13.98 17.66 0.02
N ARG A 103 13.25 18.77 -0.06
CA ARG A 103 13.49 19.97 0.75
C ARG A 103 12.90 19.86 2.16
N LYS A 104 11.69 19.32 2.29
CA LYS A 104 10.89 19.32 3.53
C LYS A 104 11.26 18.20 4.48
N PHE A 105 11.79 17.08 3.99
CA PHE A 105 12.07 15.89 4.78
C PHE A 105 13.50 15.41 4.56
N LYS A 106 14.32 15.46 5.62
CA LYS A 106 15.74 15.09 5.55
C LYS A 106 15.96 13.69 4.97
N ASN A 107 15.07 12.74 5.31
CA ASN A 107 15.15 11.35 4.87
C ASN A 107 14.25 11.05 3.66
N GLY A 108 13.45 12.01 3.19
CA GLY A 108 12.44 11.77 2.15
C GLY A 108 13.04 11.21 0.86
N LYS A 109 14.15 11.80 0.39
CA LYS A 109 14.85 11.34 -0.82
C LYS A 109 15.33 9.89 -0.69
N ALA A 110 16.07 9.57 0.38
CA ALA A 110 16.63 8.23 0.59
C ALA A 110 15.52 7.18 0.74
N ASN A 111 14.42 7.52 1.41
CA ASN A 111 13.28 6.61 1.57
C ASN A 111 12.59 6.32 0.22
N VAL A 112 12.40 7.34 -0.62
CA VAL A 112 11.87 7.19 -1.98
C VAL A 112 12.79 6.31 -2.84
N GLU A 113 14.09 6.60 -2.85
CA GLU A 113 15.08 5.83 -3.64
C GLU A 113 15.09 4.35 -3.24
N GLU A 114 14.96 4.04 -1.94
CA GLU A 114 14.88 2.67 -1.49
C GLU A 114 13.55 1.99 -1.85
N LEU A 115 12.43 2.70 -1.75
CA LEU A 115 11.12 2.23 -2.21
C LEU A 115 11.12 1.88 -3.69
N GLU A 116 11.73 2.74 -4.51
CA GLU A 116 11.89 2.51 -5.95
C GLU A 116 12.79 1.30 -6.24
N ARG A 117 13.89 1.16 -5.50
CA ARG A 117 14.76 -0.04 -5.57
C ARG A 117 14.04 -1.32 -5.16
N LEU A 118 13.07 -1.24 -4.25
CA LEU A 118 12.21 -2.35 -3.84
C LEU A 118 11.04 -2.62 -4.82
N GLY A 119 10.90 -1.81 -5.87
CA GLY A 119 10.04 -2.13 -7.02
C GLY A 119 8.69 -1.42 -7.08
N CYS A 120 8.44 -0.38 -6.27
CA CYS A 120 7.29 0.50 -6.47
C CYS A 120 7.67 1.80 -7.18
N SER A 121 6.68 2.56 -7.64
CA SER A 121 6.86 3.95 -8.02
C SER A 121 6.09 4.85 -7.06
N VAL A 122 6.76 5.88 -6.55
CA VAL A 122 6.14 6.90 -5.69
C VAL A 122 5.34 7.88 -6.55
N VAL A 123 4.12 8.21 -6.12
CA VAL A 123 3.24 9.14 -6.85
C VAL A 123 3.11 10.47 -6.11
N TYR A 124 3.53 11.55 -6.76
CA TYR A 124 3.49 12.91 -6.20
C TYR A 124 2.24 13.70 -6.63
N GLY A 125 1.93 14.78 -5.90
CA GLY A 125 0.81 15.66 -6.25
C GLY A 125 -0.55 14.96 -6.18
N VAL A 126 -0.75 14.09 -5.19
CA VAL A 126 -2.01 13.36 -4.98
C VAL A 126 -2.85 14.08 -3.92
N ASN A 127 -3.93 14.73 -4.37
CA ASN A 127 -4.91 15.36 -3.50
C ASN A 127 -6.05 14.39 -3.19
N VAL A 128 -6.42 14.25 -1.92
CA VAL A 128 -7.47 13.30 -1.48
C VAL A 128 -8.83 13.56 -2.12
N HIS A 129 -9.13 14.78 -2.54
CA HIS A 129 -10.38 15.15 -3.21
C HIS A 129 -10.41 14.80 -4.71
N SER A 130 -9.25 14.56 -5.32
CA SER A 130 -9.13 14.30 -6.76
C SER A 130 -8.30 13.06 -7.10
N MET A 131 -7.87 12.27 -6.11
CA MET A 131 -6.98 11.13 -6.36
C MET A 131 -7.58 10.04 -7.25
N THR A 132 -8.91 9.97 -7.34
CA THR A 132 -9.64 9.04 -8.22
C THR A 132 -9.49 9.36 -9.71
N THR A 133 -9.12 10.60 -10.07
CA THR A 133 -8.97 11.01 -11.47
C THR A 133 -7.55 10.87 -11.98
N LYS A 134 -6.59 10.56 -11.10
CA LYS A 134 -5.17 10.52 -11.43
C LYS A 134 -4.80 9.13 -11.97
N PRO A 135 -4.42 8.97 -13.26
CA PRO A 135 -4.14 7.65 -13.83
C PRO A 135 -3.05 6.87 -13.10
N SER A 136 -2.08 7.58 -12.52
CA SER A 136 -0.98 6.99 -11.74
C SER A 136 -1.40 6.37 -10.40
N VAL A 137 -2.59 6.72 -9.88
CA VAL A 137 -3.19 6.06 -8.70
C VAL A 137 -3.95 4.79 -9.13
N GLY A 138 -4.29 4.65 -10.41
CA GLY A 138 -4.97 3.50 -10.97
C GLY A 138 -6.49 3.65 -11.05
N GLY A 139 -7.17 2.55 -11.39
CA GLY A 139 -8.62 2.48 -11.56
C GLY A 139 -9.41 2.30 -10.27
N SER A 140 -10.75 2.28 -10.42
CA SER A 140 -11.72 2.05 -9.35
C SER A 140 -11.64 0.61 -8.81
N ALA A 141 -11.86 0.45 -7.50
CA ALA A 141 -11.99 -0.83 -6.80
C ALA A 141 -10.84 -1.84 -7.00
N ILE A 142 -9.58 -1.36 -7.05
CA ILE A 142 -8.40 -2.22 -7.26
C ILE A 142 -7.60 -2.50 -5.99
N TYR A 143 -7.74 -1.66 -4.96
CA TYR A 143 -6.92 -1.75 -3.76
C TYR A 143 -7.57 -2.63 -2.69
N ASP A 144 -6.79 -3.55 -2.13
CA ASP A 144 -7.20 -4.30 -0.94
C ASP A 144 -7.19 -3.38 0.28
N ARG A 145 -6.23 -2.45 0.35
CA ARG A 145 -6.08 -1.50 1.45
C ARG A 145 -5.86 -0.08 0.94
N VAL A 146 -6.60 0.88 1.48
CA VAL A 146 -6.34 2.31 1.27
C VAL A 146 -6.07 2.97 2.63
N ILE A 147 -4.86 3.48 2.84
CA ILE A 147 -4.36 3.89 4.16
C ILE A 147 -4.13 5.40 4.19
N PHE A 148 -4.57 6.06 5.26
CA PHE A 148 -4.23 7.45 5.56
C PHE A 148 -3.80 7.61 7.02
N ASN A 149 -2.53 7.94 7.22
CA ASN A 149 -1.92 8.01 8.54
C ASN A 149 -1.92 9.42 9.08
N PHE A 150 -2.50 9.60 10.27
CA PHE A 150 -2.55 10.88 10.99
C PHE A 150 -2.84 12.06 10.05
N PRO A 151 -3.98 12.02 9.31
CA PRO A 151 -4.40 13.20 8.56
C PRO A 151 -4.27 14.40 9.51
N HIS A 152 -3.60 15.46 9.08
CA HIS A 152 -3.37 16.67 9.87
C HIS A 152 -3.25 17.88 8.95
N ALA A 153 -4.36 18.61 8.75
CA ALA A 153 -4.37 19.91 8.07
C ALA A 153 -5.58 20.69 8.57
N GLY A 154 -5.40 21.84 9.21
CA GLY A 154 -6.36 22.59 10.05
C GLY A 154 -7.84 22.78 9.63
N ARG A 155 -8.31 22.24 8.49
CA ARG A 155 -9.73 22.02 8.09
C ARG A 155 -10.02 20.54 7.91
N HIS A 156 -9.93 19.84 9.00
CA HIS A 156 -9.36 18.51 8.97
C HIS A 156 -10.45 17.41 8.91
N GLN A 157 -11.69 17.71 9.30
CA GLN A 157 -12.85 16.86 9.00
C GLN A 157 -13.16 16.82 7.49
N GLU A 158 -13.04 17.95 6.79
CA GLU A 158 -13.25 18.02 5.33
C GLU A 158 -12.22 17.17 4.59
N LEU A 159 -10.95 17.23 5.02
CA LEU A 159 -9.88 16.40 4.51
C LEU A 159 -10.19 14.90 4.70
N VAL A 160 -10.58 14.49 5.91
CA VAL A 160 -10.90 13.08 6.21
C VAL A 160 -12.10 12.60 5.40
N ARG A 161 -13.16 13.41 5.29
CA ARG A 161 -14.32 13.09 4.45
C ARG A 161 -13.96 12.98 2.97
N GLY A 162 -13.15 13.91 2.46
CA GLY A 162 -12.65 13.87 1.09
C GLY A 162 -11.86 12.60 0.80
N PHE A 163 -10.96 12.23 1.73
CA PHE A 163 -10.25 10.96 1.69
C PHE A 163 -11.22 9.77 1.69
N MET A 164 -12.15 9.68 2.64
CA MET A 164 -13.11 8.58 2.76
C MET A 164 -13.94 8.42 1.48
N LYS A 165 -14.43 9.52 0.91
CA LYS A 165 -15.17 9.52 -0.35
C LYS A 165 -14.35 8.97 -1.52
N SER A 166 -13.11 9.41 -1.68
CA SER A 166 -12.23 8.93 -2.75
C SER A 166 -11.75 7.50 -2.52
N ALA A 167 -11.41 7.15 -1.27
CA ALA A 167 -10.99 5.81 -0.88
C ALA A 167 -12.10 4.78 -1.11
N ARG A 168 -13.37 5.15 -0.87
CA ARG A 168 -14.54 4.32 -1.21
C ARG A 168 -14.57 3.93 -2.69
N VAL A 169 -14.16 4.82 -3.60
CA VAL A 169 -14.10 4.50 -5.03
C VAL A 169 -12.93 3.55 -5.34
N LEU A 170 -11.79 3.75 -4.70
CA LEU A 170 -10.54 3.03 -5.02
C LEU A 170 -10.42 1.65 -4.36
N VAL A 171 -11.05 1.46 -3.20
CA VAL A 171 -11.01 0.21 -2.44
C VAL A 171 -11.91 -0.84 -3.09
N LYS A 172 -11.44 -2.09 -3.10
CA LYS A 172 -12.25 -3.26 -3.46
C LYS A 172 -13.52 -3.32 -2.60
N ASP A 173 -14.50 -4.03 -3.13
CA ASP A 173 -15.73 -4.33 -2.39
C ASP A 173 -15.44 -5.25 -1.19
N GLU A 174 -16.34 -5.25 -0.20
CA GLU A 174 -16.13 -6.01 1.04
C GLU A 174 -16.10 -7.52 0.82
N ASP A 175 -16.91 -8.04 -0.12
CA ASP A 175 -16.88 -9.45 -0.54
C ASP A 175 -15.51 -9.88 -1.11
N LYS A 176 -14.72 -8.90 -1.56
CA LYS A 176 -13.33 -9.06 -2.02
C LYS A 176 -12.30 -8.66 -0.96
N GLY A 177 -12.73 -8.36 0.26
CA GLY A 177 -11.88 -8.05 1.41
C GLY A 177 -11.24 -6.65 1.39
N GLY A 178 -11.86 -5.68 0.71
CA GLY A 178 -11.38 -4.29 0.65
C GLY A 178 -11.60 -3.52 1.96
N GLU A 179 -10.55 -2.85 2.46
CA GLU A 179 -10.60 -2.09 3.71
C GLU A 179 -9.94 -0.70 3.56
N ILE A 180 -10.53 0.31 4.22
CA ILE A 180 -9.99 1.67 4.34
C ILE A 180 -9.48 1.86 5.76
N HIS A 181 -8.23 2.28 5.90
CA HIS A 181 -7.55 2.40 7.19
C HIS A 181 -7.21 3.85 7.46
N VAL A 182 -7.69 4.39 8.58
CA VAL A 182 -7.30 5.72 9.06
C VAL A 182 -6.62 5.58 10.41
N ILE A 183 -5.36 6.00 10.52
CA ILE A 183 -4.68 6.04 11.81
C ILE A 183 -4.91 7.41 12.42
N HIS A 184 -5.47 7.46 13.62
CA HIS A 184 -5.77 8.73 14.29
C HIS A 184 -5.64 8.61 15.80
N LYS A 185 -5.39 9.76 16.43
CA LYS A 185 -5.38 9.89 17.88
C LYS A 185 -6.77 9.67 18.46
N THR A 186 -6.83 9.04 19.62
CA THR A 186 -8.09 8.65 20.28
C THR A 186 -8.39 9.44 21.54
N GLU A 187 -7.45 10.25 22.03
CA GLU A 187 -7.65 11.12 23.20
C GLU A 187 -8.14 12.52 22.81
N TYR A 188 -8.81 13.20 23.75
CA TYR A 188 -9.21 14.60 23.59
C TYR A 188 -8.00 15.50 23.26
N PRO A 189 -8.12 16.49 22.36
CA PRO A 189 -9.33 16.89 21.61
C PRO A 189 -9.57 16.10 20.32
N PHE A 190 -8.74 15.09 20.04
CA PHE A 190 -8.79 14.30 18.80
C PHE A 190 -9.93 13.28 18.75
N SER A 191 -10.49 12.90 19.90
CA SER A 191 -11.69 12.06 20.01
C SER A 191 -12.96 12.73 19.46
N GLU A 192 -13.07 14.07 19.57
CA GLU A 192 -14.25 14.86 19.13
C GLU A 192 -14.51 14.84 17.63
N TRP A 193 -13.60 14.20 16.89
CA TRP A 193 -13.60 14.14 15.45
C TRP A 193 -14.60 13.12 14.93
N LYS A 194 -15.00 12.16 15.79
CA LYS A 194 -16.05 11.19 15.54
C LYS A 194 -15.85 10.51 14.17
N LEU A 195 -14.65 9.96 13.95
CA LEU A 195 -14.26 9.33 12.68
C LEU A 195 -15.28 8.31 12.20
N LYS A 196 -15.89 7.54 13.12
CA LYS A 196 -17.00 6.63 12.82
C LYS A 196 -18.13 7.36 12.09
N THR A 197 -18.64 8.44 12.67
CA THR A 197 -19.72 9.26 12.09
C THR A 197 -19.33 9.92 10.77
N LEU A 198 -18.06 10.29 10.59
CA LEU A 198 -17.57 10.78 9.30
C LEU A 198 -17.62 9.68 8.23
N GLY A 199 -17.19 8.46 8.58
CA GLY A 199 -17.27 7.29 7.70
C GLY A 199 -18.70 6.95 7.29
N GLU A 200 -19.60 6.86 8.27
CA GLU A 200 -21.03 6.57 8.04
C GLU A 200 -21.65 7.57 7.06
N LYS A 201 -21.36 8.88 7.22
CA LYS A 201 -21.84 9.93 6.30
C LYS A 201 -21.30 9.80 4.87
N GLU A 202 -20.18 9.11 4.70
CA GLU A 202 -19.58 8.80 3.41
C GLU A 202 -19.87 7.35 2.99
N GLY A 203 -20.89 6.68 3.54
CA GLY A 203 -21.30 5.33 3.14
C GLY A 203 -20.25 4.26 3.44
N LEU A 204 -19.61 4.38 4.61
CA LEU A 204 -18.62 3.43 5.11
C LEU A 204 -19.01 2.95 6.51
N ASP A 205 -18.79 1.66 6.77
CA ASP A 205 -19.02 1.06 8.09
C ASP A 205 -17.68 0.85 8.81
N LEU A 206 -17.58 1.31 10.06
CA LEU A 206 -16.43 1.01 10.91
C LEU A 206 -16.55 -0.42 11.45
N ILE A 207 -15.70 -1.33 10.98
CA ILE A 207 -15.76 -2.75 11.36
C ILE A 207 -14.81 -3.09 12.50
N ARG A 208 -13.69 -2.38 12.63
CA ARG A 208 -12.68 -2.63 13.67
C ARG A 208 -11.94 -1.36 14.05
N GLU A 209 -11.52 -1.30 15.30
CA GLU A 209 -10.53 -0.34 15.80
C GLU A 209 -9.40 -1.15 16.43
N ILE A 210 -8.16 -0.91 15.98
CA ILE A 210 -6.98 -1.62 16.47
C ILE A 210 -6.00 -0.59 17.01
N GLU A 211 -5.53 -0.78 18.25
CA GLU A 211 -4.54 0.09 18.86
C GLU A 211 -3.30 0.23 17.96
N PHE A 212 -2.88 1.48 17.73
CA PHE A 212 -1.69 1.82 16.98
C PHE A 212 -0.51 2.03 17.92
N CYS A 213 0.58 1.31 17.68
CA CYS A 213 1.85 1.51 18.36
C CYS A 213 2.95 1.74 17.32
N LEU A 214 3.71 2.82 17.49
CA LEU A 214 4.77 3.23 16.56
C LEU A 214 5.84 2.14 16.39
N ASN A 215 6.18 1.44 17.48
CA ASN A 215 7.20 0.38 17.50
C ASN A 215 6.83 -0.85 16.64
N HIS A 216 5.56 -0.99 16.27
CA HIS A 216 5.13 -2.05 15.35
C HIS A 216 5.58 -1.82 13.90
N TYR A 217 6.08 -0.63 13.58
CA TYR A 217 6.50 -0.23 12.23
C TYR A 217 7.97 0.23 12.26
N PRO A 218 8.95 -0.69 12.23
CA PRO A 218 10.36 -0.36 12.33
C PRO A 218 10.78 0.66 11.26
N GLY A 219 11.44 1.73 11.69
CA GLY A 219 11.90 2.83 10.82
C GLY A 219 10.83 3.86 10.45
N TYR A 220 9.55 3.66 10.82
CA TYR A 220 8.52 4.68 10.61
C TYR A 220 8.75 5.89 11.53
N SER A 221 8.74 7.09 10.93
CA SER A 221 8.79 8.36 11.63
C SER A 221 7.57 9.19 11.22
N ASN A 222 6.65 9.44 12.15
CA ASN A 222 5.48 10.28 11.88
C ASN A 222 5.91 11.74 11.71
N LYS A 223 5.42 12.41 10.66
CA LYS A 223 5.83 13.78 10.29
C LYS A 223 4.65 14.75 10.32
N ARG A 224 4.91 16.00 10.71
CA ARG A 224 3.89 17.07 10.69
C ARG A 224 3.42 17.43 9.28
N GLY A 225 4.26 17.21 8.27
CA GLY A 225 3.88 17.26 6.87
C GLY A 225 3.73 18.67 6.27
N SER A 226 3.67 19.72 7.08
CA SER A 226 3.50 21.10 6.59
C SER A 226 4.12 22.14 7.53
N GLY A 227 4.30 23.36 7.02
CA GLY A 227 4.90 24.49 7.75
C GLY A 227 6.41 24.36 7.97
N GLY A 228 6.98 25.29 8.73
CA GLY A 228 8.44 25.33 9.02
C GLY A 228 8.96 24.15 9.83
N TYR A 229 8.07 23.31 10.38
CA TYR A 229 8.39 22.11 11.14
C TYR A 229 7.92 20.82 10.44
N SER A 230 7.82 20.83 9.10
CA SER A 230 7.30 19.70 8.31
C SER A 230 7.99 18.37 8.64
N ASP A 231 9.32 18.37 8.79
CA ASP A 231 10.11 17.17 9.09
C ASP A 231 10.08 16.74 10.55
N SER A 232 9.58 17.60 11.43
CA SER A 232 9.52 17.28 12.86
C SER A 232 8.43 16.26 13.12
N SER A 233 8.69 15.36 14.06
CA SER A 233 7.65 14.48 14.57
C SER A 233 6.68 15.22 15.50
N PHE A 234 5.60 14.53 15.84
CA PHE A 234 4.66 14.96 16.86
C PHE A 234 4.42 13.82 17.84
N PRO A 235 4.03 14.11 19.10
CA PRO A 235 3.65 13.06 20.04
C PRO A 235 2.45 12.28 19.49
N VAL A 236 2.61 10.98 19.28
CA VAL A 236 1.53 10.11 18.78
C VAL A 236 0.44 9.95 19.84
N GLY A 237 0.81 9.79 21.12
CA GLY A 237 -0.17 9.56 22.21
C GLY A 237 -0.97 8.28 22.00
N LYS A 238 -2.13 8.14 22.66
CA LYS A 238 -3.05 7.04 22.35
C LYS A 238 -3.65 7.24 20.96
N SER A 239 -3.50 6.23 20.12
CA SER A 239 -3.92 6.24 18.73
C SER A 239 -4.41 4.86 18.31
N SER A 240 -5.29 4.82 17.33
CA SER A 240 -5.83 3.60 16.76
C SER A 240 -5.84 3.67 15.24
N THR A 241 -5.79 2.49 14.62
CA THR A 241 -6.16 2.28 13.23
C THR A 241 -7.65 1.96 13.17
N PHE A 242 -8.43 2.89 12.64
CA PHE A 242 -9.85 2.73 12.33
C PHE A 242 -9.98 2.05 10.97
N ILE A 243 -10.66 0.90 10.93
CA ILE A 243 -10.81 0.06 9.73
C ILE A 243 -12.25 0.10 9.27
N PHE A 244 -12.46 0.60 8.05
CA PHE A 244 -13.75 0.75 7.43
C PHE A 244 -13.93 -0.16 6.21
N THR A 245 -15.16 -0.57 5.92
CA THR A 245 -15.58 -1.22 4.67
C THR A 245 -16.65 -0.37 3.98
N LYS A 246 -16.97 -0.70 2.72
CA LYS A 246 -18.10 -0.07 2.01
C LYS A 246 -19.40 -0.51 2.67
N GLN A 247 -20.30 0.43 2.92
CA GLN A 247 -21.66 0.11 3.31
C GLN A 247 -22.43 -0.44 2.08
N PHE A 248 -23.11 -1.57 2.24
CA PHE A 248 -24.06 -2.05 1.23
C PHE A 248 -25.43 -1.43 1.50
N PHE A 249 -26.00 -0.80 0.47
CA PHE A 249 -27.42 -0.48 0.47
C PHE A 249 -28.14 -1.69 -0.13
N TYR A 250 -28.91 -2.39 0.71
CA TYR A 250 -29.85 -3.44 0.30
C TYR A 250 -31.07 -2.83 -0.40
#